data_AF-A0AAD8K1R4-F1
#
_entry.id   AF-A0AAD8K1R4-F1
#
_cell.length_a   1.000
_cell.length_b   1.000
_cell.length_c   1.000
_cell.angle_alpha   90.00
_cell.angle_beta   90.00
_cell.angle_gamma   90.00
#
_symmetry.space_group_name_H-M   'P 1'
#
loop_
_entity.id
_entity.type
_entity.pdbx_description
1 polymer ?
#
loop_
_entity_poly.entity_id
_entity_poly.type
_entity_poly.pdbx_seq_one_letter_code
_entity_poly.pdbx_strand_id
1 'polypeptide(L)'
;MRLASSNLLYTISIYKTTTKDFSDDNKLGAGGFRVVYKDVLNDGQEIAIKRLMRNYDKGVSDFQNNMSLLLKLEHRNFVWLLSYNIEGGSTC
;
A
#
# COMPACT_ATOMS: atom_id res chain seq x y z
N MET A 1 -18.52 -8.99 0.84
CA MET A 1 -17.98 -8.66 2.17
C MET A 1 -17.91 -9.90 3.07
N ARG A 2 -16.72 -10.50 3.20
CA ARG A 2 -16.45 -11.51 4.23
C ARG A 2 -15.25 -10.97 5.03
N LEU A 3 -15.54 -10.30 6.14
CA LEU A 3 -14.56 -10.02 7.19
C LEU A 3 -14.26 -11.37 7.84
N ALA A 4 -13.34 -12.14 7.26
CA ALA A 4 -12.90 -13.40 7.82
C ALA A 4 -11.86 -13.13 8.91
N SER A 5 -12.31 -13.16 10.15
CA SER A 5 -11.67 -13.76 11.32
C SER A 5 -10.12 -13.81 11.37
N SER A 6 -9.47 -12.68 11.16
CA SER A 6 -8.19 -12.28 11.76
C SER A 6 -7.89 -10.88 11.22
N ASN A 7 -8.12 -9.84 12.04
CA ASN A 7 -7.67 -8.49 11.69
C ASN A 7 -6.14 -8.49 11.79
N LEU A 8 -5.42 -8.97 10.77
CA LEU A 8 -4.01 -8.64 10.63
C LEU A 8 -3.94 -7.16 10.29
N LEU A 9 -3.83 -6.33 11.33
CA LEU A 9 -3.44 -4.94 11.18
C LEU A 9 -2.00 -4.93 10.69
N TYR A 10 -1.83 -4.90 9.37
CA TYR A 10 -0.51 -4.75 8.77
C TYR A 10 -0.01 -3.32 9.02
N THR A 11 0.82 -3.18 10.04
CA THR A 11 1.52 -1.93 10.35
C THR A 11 2.59 -1.68 9.31
N ILE A 12 2.86 -0.40 9.00
CA ILE A 12 3.93 -0.01 8.08
C ILE A 12 5.30 -0.59 8.46
N SER A 13 5.55 -0.84 9.74
CA SER A 13 6.76 -1.50 10.24
C SER A 13 6.94 -2.92 9.71
N ILE A 14 5.83 -3.66 9.52
CA ILE A 14 5.87 -5.01 8.95
C ILE A 14 6.33 -4.89 7.51
N TYR A 15 5.67 -4.05 6.72
CA TYR A 15 6.03 -3.79 5.33
C TYR A 15 7.45 -3.27 5.17
N LYS A 16 7.92 -2.36 6.03
CA LYS A 16 9.31 -1.88 6.04
C LYS A 16 10.28 -3.03 6.30
N THR A 17 9.97 -3.93 7.23
CA THR A 17 10.86 -5.06 7.56
C THR A 17 10.97 -6.04 6.39
N THR A 18 9.83 -6.42 5.82
CA THR A 18 9.73 -7.44 4.76
C THR A 18 10.23 -6.92 3.41
N THR A 19 9.97 -5.64 3.09
CA THR A 19 10.50 -5.00 1.87
C THR A 19 11.95 -4.50 1.99
N LYS A 20 12.66 -4.77 3.09
CA LYS A 20 14.00 -4.24 3.38
C LYS A 20 14.06 -2.71 3.27
N ASP A 21 13.15 -2.05 3.98
CA ASP A 21 12.87 -0.62 3.97
C ASP A 21 12.58 -0.05 2.57
N PHE A 22 11.72 -0.75 1.81
CA PHE A 22 11.39 -0.39 0.44
C PHE A 22 12.62 -0.34 -0.49
N SER A 23 13.51 -1.32 -0.36
CA SER A 23 14.66 -1.50 -1.25
C SER A 23 14.23 -1.58 -2.71
N ASP A 24 15.05 -1.03 -3.61
CA ASP A 24 14.84 -1.14 -5.06
C ASP A 24 14.87 -2.60 -5.54
N ASP A 25 15.48 -3.53 -4.78
CA ASP A 25 15.43 -4.98 -5.07
C ASP A 25 14.00 -5.54 -5.11
N ASN A 26 13.10 -4.93 -4.33
CA ASN A 26 11.70 -5.33 -4.22
C ASN A 26 10.78 -4.48 -5.10
N LYS A 27 11.33 -3.59 -5.94
CA LYS A 27 10.54 -2.69 -6.78
C LYS A 27 9.97 -3.42 -7.99
N LEU A 28 8.65 -3.39 -8.12
CA LEU A 28 7.94 -3.89 -9.29
C LEU A 28 7.85 -2.85 -10.40
N GLY A 29 7.84 -1.56 -10.04
CA GLY A 29 7.79 -0.48 -11.01
C GLY A 29 7.56 0.89 -10.38
N ALA A 30 7.77 1.94 -11.17
CA ALA A 30 7.49 3.32 -10.80
C ALA A 30 6.79 4.05 -11.95
N GLY A 31 5.89 4.96 -11.62
CA GLY A 31 5.17 5.78 -12.58
C GLY A 31 4.52 6.99 -11.92
N GLY A 32 4.69 8.16 -12.54
CA GLY A 32 4.34 9.44 -11.91
C GLY A 32 5.02 9.59 -10.55
N PHE A 33 4.23 9.85 -9.51
CA PHE A 33 4.72 10.05 -8.13
C PHE A 33 4.57 8.81 -7.24
N ARG A 34 4.43 7.62 -7.85
CA ARG A 34 4.13 6.38 -7.13
C ARG A 34 5.12 5.29 -7.49
N VAL A 35 5.48 4.48 -6.50
CA VAL A 35 6.32 3.30 -6.64
C VAL A 35 5.55 2.10 -6.12
N VAL A 36 5.66 0.98 -6.82
CA VAL A 36 5.05 -0.30 -6.44
C VAL A 36 6.16 -1.25 -6.04
N TYR A 37 6.02 -1.86 -4.87
CA TYR A 37 6.93 -2.86 -4.33
C TYR A 37 6.20 -4.20 -4.23
N LYS A 38 6.96 -5.30 -4.40
CA LYS A 38 6.52 -6.65 -4.08
C LYS A 38 6.85 -6.94 -2.63
N ASP A 39 5.96 -7.67 -1.99
CA ASP A 39 6.23 -8.26 -0.69
C ASP A 39 5.61 -9.66 -0.58
N VAL A 40 6.14 -10.48 0.32
CA VAL A 40 5.64 -11.83 0.61
C VAL A 40 5.39 -11.93 2.10
N LEU A 41 4.13 -12.14 2.46
CA LEU A 41 3.68 -12.27 3.84
C LEU A 41 4.16 -13.59 4.46
N ASN A 42 4.10 -13.68 5.80
CA ASN A 42 4.57 -14.85 6.54
C ASN A 42 3.82 -16.15 6.18
N ASP A 43 2.60 -16.04 5.65
CA ASP A 43 1.79 -17.15 5.16
C ASP A 43 2.09 -17.51 3.69
N GLY A 44 3.08 -16.86 3.07
CA GLY A 44 3.46 -17.04 1.67
C GLY A 44 2.61 -16.25 0.68
N GLN A 45 1.65 -15.45 1.15
CA GLN A 45 0.84 -14.62 0.26
C GLN A 45 1.66 -13.47 -0.33
N GLU A 46 1.70 -13.37 -1.67
CA GLU A 46 2.30 -12.24 -2.36
C GLU A 46 1.37 -11.03 -2.36
N ILE A 47 1.93 -9.86 -2.04
CA ILE A 47 1.19 -8.58 -2.04
C ILE A 47 1.96 -7.52 -2.83
N ALA A 48 1.23 -6.50 -3.28
CA ALA A 48 1.79 -5.32 -3.91
C ALA A 48 1.55 -4.08 -3.03
N ILE A 49 2.62 -3.35 -2.75
CA ILE A 49 2.58 -2.15 -1.90
C ILE A 49 2.80 -0.93 -2.76
N LYS A 50 1.75 -0.11 -2.91
CA LYS A 50 1.80 1.13 -3.70
C LYS A 50 2.07 2.32 -2.79
N ARG A 51 3.29 2.84 -2.85
CA ARG A 51 3.79 3.96 -2.03
C ARG A 51 3.85 5.26 -2.85
N LEU A 52 3.48 6.37 -2.23
CA LEU A 52 3.76 7.72 -2.75
C LEU A 52 5.21 8.10 -2.45
N MET A 53 5.89 8.72 -3.42
CA MET A 53 7.22 9.28 -3.20
C MET A 53 7.20 10.37 -2.13
N ARG A 54 8.28 10.48 -1.34
CA ARG A 54 8.41 11.52 -0.29
C ARG A 54 8.28 12.91 -0.92
N ASN A 55 7.61 13.85 -0.24
CA ASN A 55 7.45 15.27 -0.58
C ASN A 55 6.42 15.62 -1.68
N TYR A 56 5.42 14.77 -1.92
CA TYR A 56 4.35 15.09 -2.87
C TYR A 56 3.05 15.49 -2.15
N ASP A 57 2.93 16.76 -1.77
CA ASP A 57 1.79 17.33 -1.03
C ASP A 57 0.45 17.18 -1.79
N LYS A 58 0.47 17.29 -3.12
CA LYS A 58 -0.70 17.03 -3.97
C LYS A 58 -1.11 15.55 -4.00
N GLY A 59 -0.21 14.64 -3.59
CA GLY A 59 -0.42 13.19 -3.64
C GLY A 59 -1.39 12.67 -2.60
N VAL A 60 -1.51 13.33 -1.46
CA VAL A 60 -2.37 12.88 -0.36
C VAL A 60 -3.84 12.97 -0.76
N SER A 61 -4.25 14.05 -1.43
CA SER A 61 -5.63 14.21 -1.93
C SER A 61 -5.95 13.17 -3.02
N ASP A 62 -5.05 12.98 -3.98
CA ASP A 62 -5.20 11.96 -5.02
C ASP A 62 -5.27 10.55 -4.42
N PHE A 63 -4.48 10.28 -3.37
CA PHE A 63 -4.51 9.02 -2.64
C PHE A 63 -5.86 8.80 -1.98
N GLN A 64 -6.35 9.78 -1.20
CA GLN A 64 -7.64 9.69 -0.54
C GLN A 64 -8.80 9.51 -1.53
N ASN A 65 -8.78 10.20 -2.67
CA ASN A 65 -9.79 10.04 -3.73
C ASN A 65 -9.79 8.61 -4.30
N ASN A 66 -8.61 8.08 -4.63
CA ASN A 66 -8.49 6.70 -5.12
C ASN A 66 -8.93 5.67 -4.06
N MET A 67 -8.63 5.91 -2.79
CA MET A 67 -9.04 5.04 -1.69
C MET A 67 -10.57 5.06 -1.51
N SER A 68 -11.20 6.23 -1.59
CA SER A 68 -12.66 6.34 -1.55
C SER A 68 -13.32 5.57 -2.69
N LEU A 69 -12.73 5.61 -3.89
CA LEU A 69 -13.21 4.84 -5.05
C LEU A 69 -13.04 3.33 -4.85
N LEU A 70 -11.86 2.88 -4.39
CA LEU A 70 -11.61 1.46 -4.12
C LEU A 70 -12.52 0.90 -3.04
N LEU A 71 -12.84 1.68 -2.01
CA LEU A 71 -13.77 1.28 -0.95
C LEU A 71 -15.23 1.23 -1.43
N LYS A 72 -15.59 2.02 -2.44
CA LYS A 72 -16.95 2.04 -3.01
C LYS A 72 -17.16 0.99 -4.11
N LEU A 73 -16.08 0.49 -4.72
CA LEU A 73 -16.12 -0.47 -5.83
C LEU A 73 -15.81 -1.89 -5.32
N GLU A 74 -16.83 -2.62 -4.88
CA GLU A 74 -16.72 -4.06 -4.61
C GLU A 74 -17.14 -4.85 -5.85
N HIS A 75 -16.17 -5.21 -6.69
CA HIS A 75 -16.41 -6.07 -7.85
C HIS A 75 -15.29 -7.09 -8.01
N ARG A 76 -15.62 -8.32 -8.42
CA ARG A 76 -14.71 -9.47 -8.50
C ARG A 76 -13.47 -9.30 -9.39
N ASN A 77 -13.45 -8.26 -10.22
CA ASN A 77 -12.35 -7.92 -11.12
C ASN A 77 -11.47 -6.77 -10.59
N PHE A 78 -11.77 -6.22 -9.41
CA PHE A 78 -10.99 -5.15 -8.81
C PHE A 78 -10.03 -5.70 -7.75
N VAL A 79 -8.91 -5.00 -7.60
CA VAL A 79 -7.85 -5.37 -6.65
C VAL A 79 -8.38 -5.23 -5.23
N TRP A 80 -8.18 -6.25 -4.41
CA TRP A 80 -8.54 -6.19 -2.99
C TRP A 80 -7.52 -5.34 -2.23
N LEU A 81 -7.99 -4.25 -1.63
CA LEU A 81 -7.22 -3.45 -0.68
C LEU A 81 -7.17 -4.14 0.69
N LEU A 82 -5.96 -4.49 1.16
CA LEU A 82 -5.75 -5.09 2.48
C LEU A 82 -5.67 -4.04 3.59
N SER A 83 -4.86 -3.00 3.40
CA SER A 83 -4.73 -1.90 4.36
C SER A 83 -4.17 -0.64 3.68
N TYR A 84 -4.26 0.50 4.37
CA TYR A 84 -3.55 1.71 4.00
C TYR A 84 -3.01 2.43 5.23
N ASN A 85 -1.94 3.19 5.03
CA ASN A 85 -1.35 4.03 6.06
C ASN A 85 -0.99 5.39 5.45
N ILE A 86 -1.29 6.46 6.19
CA ILE A 86 -0.86 7.82 5.85
C ILE A 86 0.05 8.26 6.98
N GLU A 87 1.35 8.27 6.72
CA GLU A 87 2.34 8.84 7.62
C GLU A 87 2.36 10.35 7.35
N GLY A 88 1.77 11.14 8.27
CA GLY A 88 1.82 12.60 8.19
C GLY A 88 3.18 13.09 8.65
N GLY A 89 3.95 13.72 7.76
CA GLY A 89 5.24 14.27 8.13
C GLY A 89 5.74 15.29 7.10
N SER A 90 5.44 16.56 7.35
CA SER A 90 6.37 17.64 7.00
C SER A 90 7.73 17.22 7.54
N THR A 91 8.78 17.31 6.72
CA THR A 91 10.15 16.82 7.00
C THR A 91 10.28 15.29 7.13
N CYS A 92 10.60 14.66 5.99
CA CYS A 92 11.58 13.56 5.94
C CYS A 92 12.87 14.13 5.36
#